data_AF-A0A4Q5ZUM9-F1
#
_entry.id   AF-A0A4Q5ZUM9-F1
#
_cell.length_a   1.000
_cell.length_b   1.000
_cell.length_c   1.000
_cell.angle_alpha   90.00
_cell.angle_beta   90.00
_cell.angle_gamma   90.00
#
_symmetry.space_group_name_H-M   'P 1'
#
loop_
_entity.id
_entity.type
_entity.pdbx_description
1 polymer ?
#
loop_
_entity_poly.entity_id
_entity_poly.type
_entity_poly.pdbx_seq_one_letter_code
_entity_poly.pdbx_strand_id
1 'polypeptide(L)' 'MMKLEISTTANPAILKFVFPEAIVSGNFEYKNIDEAKNSALAKQLFYLPFVKTVYFSG' A
#
# COMPACT_ATOMS: atom_id res chain seq x y z
N MET A 1 9.40 -11.76 -14.47
CA MET A 1 8.13 -11.79 -13.71
C MET A 1 8.42 -11.19 -12.36
N MET A 2 7.76 -10.09 -11.98
CA MET A 2 8.01 -9.46 -10.66
C MET A 2 7.33 -10.30 -9.58
N LYS A 3 8.08 -10.78 -8.60
CA LYS A 3 7.56 -11.59 -7.49
C LYS A 3 7.42 -10.70 -6.26
N LEU A 4 6.22 -10.68 -5.69
CA LEU A 4 5.90 -9.96 -4.46
C LEU A 4 5.93 -10.95 -3.29
N GLU A 5 6.46 -10.52 -2.15
CA GLU A 5 6.40 -11.28 -0.90
C GLU A 5 5.38 -10.68 0.06
N ILE A 6 4.67 -11.55 0.79
CA ILE A 6 3.68 -11.15 1.79
C ILE A 6 4.27 -11.44 3.17
N SER A 7 4.29 -10.42 4.03
CA SER A 7 4.77 -10.52 5.41
C SER A 7 3.69 -10.05 6.37
N THR A 8 3.54 -10.79 7.47
CA THR A 8 2.65 -10.41 8.57
C THR A 8 3.30 -9.35 9.44
N THR A 9 2.51 -8.43 9.98
CA THR A 9 3.00 -7.46 10.96
C THR A 9 2.53 -7.83 12.37
N ALA A 10 3.02 -7.10 13.38
CA ALA A 10 2.51 -7.25 14.75
C ALA A 10 1.01 -6.87 14.87
N ASN A 11 0.48 -6.07 13.93
CA ASN A 11 -0.93 -5.75 13.86
C ASN A 11 -1.63 -6.68 12.84
N PRO A 12 -2.54 -7.57 13.25
CA PRO A 12 -3.21 -8.51 12.35
C PRO A 12 -4.11 -7.82 11.30
N ALA A 13 -4.49 -6.55 11.52
CA ALA A 13 -5.24 -5.77 10.54
C ALA A 13 -4.35 -5.17 9.44
N ILE A 14 -3.03 -5.29 9.54
CA ILE A 14 -2.06 -4.73 8.60
C ILE A 14 -1.28 -5.86 7.93
N LEU A 15 -1.41 -5.95 6.61
CA LEU A 15 -0.65 -6.85 5.76
C LEU A 15 0.46 -6.09 5.03
N LYS A 16 1.70 -6.58 5.09
CA LYS A 16 2.85 -5.95 4.43
C LYS A 16 3.16 -6.69 3.13
N PHE A 17 3.28 -5.93 2.05
CA PHE A 17 3.68 -6.40 0.73
C PHE A 17 5.08 -5.85 0.42
N VAL A 18 6.04 -6.74 0.19
CA VAL A 18 7.44 -6.40 -0.10
C VAL A 18 7.75 -6.68 -1.56
N PHE A 19 8.11 -5.62 -2.27
CA PHE A 19 8.58 -5.69 -3.65
C PHE A 19 10.12 -5.83 -3.66
N PRO A 20 10.69 -6.56 -4.64
CA PRO A 20 12.14 -6.74 -4.77
C PRO A 20 12.86 -5.45 -5.19
N GLU A 21 12.12 -4.53 -5.82
CA GLU A 21 12.60 -3.23 -6.26
C GLU A 21 11.71 -2.12 -5.67
N ALA A 22 12.30 -0.95 -5.44
CA ALA A 22 11.57 0.20 -4.92
C ALA A 22 10.57 0.71 -5.97
N ILE A 23 9.29 0.77 -5.59
CA ILE A 23 8.20 1.24 -6.47
C ILE A 23 7.78 2.69 -6.20
N VAL A 24 8.31 3.29 -5.12
CA VAL A 24 8.06 4.68 -4.73
C VAL A 24 9.36 5.33 -4.24
N SER A 25 9.49 6.64 -4.44
CA SER A 25 10.62 7.43 -3.92
C SER A 25 10.20 8.20 -2.68
N GLY A 26 10.15 7.50 -1.54
CA GLY A 26 9.81 8.06 -0.23
C GLY A 26 8.60 7.39 0.42
N ASN A 27 8.20 7.93 1.58
CA ASN A 27 7.13 7.38 2.39
C ASN A 27 5.82 8.15 2.17
N PHE A 28 4.74 7.43 1.91
CA PHE A 28 3.43 8.00 1.66
C PHE A 28 2.37 7.27 2.48
N GLU A 29 1.49 8.02 3.13
CA GLU A 29 0.35 7.48 3.87
C GLU A 29 -0.93 8.11 3.32
N TYR A 30 -1.92 7.26 3.04
CA TYR A 30 -3.24 7.66 2.60
C TYR A 30 -4.28 7.03 3.52
N LYS A 31 -5.22 7.83 4.01
CA LYS A 31 -6.29 7.38 4.92
C LYS A 31 -7.63 7.19 4.23
N ASN A 32 -7.75 7.62 2.97
CA ASN A 32 -8.95 7.49 2.16
C ASN A 32 -8.63 7.71 0.66
N ILE A 33 -9.63 7.48 -0.20
CA ILE A 33 -9.50 7.63 -1.65
C ILE A 33 -9.28 9.10 -2.10
N ASP A 34 -9.77 10.08 -1.34
CA ASP A 34 -9.63 11.51 -1.66
C ASP A 34 -8.20 12.03 -1.47
N GLU A 35 -7.45 11.45 -0.53
CA GLU A 35 -6.03 11.71 -0.31
C GLU A 35 -5.15 11.04 -1.38
N ALA A 36 -5.60 9.90 -1.93
CA ALA A 36 -4.87 9.12 -2.92
C ALA A 36 -4.80 9.76 -4.33
N LYS A 37 -5.10 11.06 -4.47
CA LYS A 37 -5.18 11.77 -5.77
C LYS A 37 -3.94 11.60 -6.65
N ASN A 38 -2.75 11.58 -6.03
CA ASN A 38 -1.45 11.47 -6.69
C ASN A 38 -0.97 10.03 -6.92
N SER A 39 -1.72 9.00 -6.49
CA SER A 39 -1.32 7.60 -6.66
C SER A 39 -2.46 6.77 -7.22
N ALA A 40 -2.34 6.38 -8.49
CA ALA A 40 -3.29 5.46 -9.13
C ALA A 40 -3.34 4.11 -8.39
N LEU A 41 -2.19 3.62 -7.91
CA LEU A 41 -2.13 2.38 -7.13
C LEU A 41 -2.90 2.49 -5.81
N ALA A 42 -2.71 3.56 -5.03
CA ALA A 42 -3.45 3.75 -3.79
C ALA A 42 -4.96 3.85 -4.04
N LYS A 43 -5.39 4.58 -5.08
CA LYS A 43 -6.82 4.63 -5.47
C LYS A 43 -7.39 3.25 -5.76
N GLN A 44 -6.66 2.42 -6.51
CA GLN A 44 -7.09 1.05 -6.82
C GLN A 44 -7.26 0.21 -5.56
N LEU A 45 -6.35 0.34 -4.59
CA LEU A 45 -6.45 -0.36 -3.32
C LEU A 45 -7.68 0.10 -2.50
N PHE A 46 -8.04 1.39 -2.53
CA PHE A 46 -9.21 1.89 -1.83
C PHE A 46 -10.57 1.47 -2.42
N TYR A 47 -10.62 0.95 -3.65
CA TYR A 47 -11.85 0.33 -4.16
C TYR A 47 -12.15 -1.02 -3.50
N LEU A 48 -11.18 -1.62 -2.81
CA LEU A 48 -11.41 -2.80 -2.01
C LEU A 48 -12.15 -2.39 -0.71
N PRO A 49 -13.33 -2.94 -0.41
CA PRO A 49 -14.23 -2.44 0.63
C PRO A 49 -13.69 -2.54 2.05
N PHE A 50 -12.57 -3.26 2.24
CA PHE A 50 -11.93 -3.48 3.55
C PHE A 50 -10.67 -2.63 3.76
N VAL A 51 -10.20 -1.89 2.75
CA VAL A 51 -8.97 -1.09 2.86
C VAL A 51 -9.30 0.25 3.53
N LYS A 52 -8.75 0.45 4.72
CA LYS A 52 -8.92 1.69 5.50
C LYS A 52 -7.75 2.66 5.35
N THR A 53 -6.56 2.16 5.07
CA THR A 53 -5.33 2.96 5.00
C THR A 53 -4.34 2.24 4.08
N VAL A 54 -3.62 3.01 3.27
CA VAL A 54 -2.55 2.51 2.41
C VAL A 54 -1.27 3.25 2.78
N TYR A 55 -0.21 2.50 3.08
CA TYR A 55 1.11 3.06 3.34
C TYR A 55 2.11 2.49 2.34
N PHE A 56 2.85 3.38 1.67
CA PHE A 56 4.00 3.00 0.86
C PHE A 56 5.29 3.41 1.57
N SER A 57 6.21 2.45 1.69
CA SER A 57 7.57 2.68 2.15
C SER A 57 8.50 2.70 0.95
N GLY A 58 9.31 3.75 0.84
CA GLY A 58 10.45 3.83 -0.07
C GLY A 58 11.68 3.13 0.48
#